data_AF-A0A0G0T4G2-F1
#
_entry.id   AF-A0A0G0T4G2-F1
#
_cell.length_a   1.000
_cell.length_b   1.000
_cell.length_c   1.000
_cell.angle_alpha   90.00
_cell.angle_beta   90.00
_cell.angle_gamma   90.00
#
_symmetry.space_group_name_H-M   'P 1'
#
loop_
_entity.id
_entity.type
_entity.pdbx_description
1 polymer ?
#
loop_
_entity_poly.entity_id
_entity_poly.type
_entity_poly.pdbx_seq_one_letter_code
_entity_poly.pdbx_strand_id
1 'polypeptide(L)'
;MNEELKEQLKKIEQEYPLVPHTHAGRLFSMVRRMNKEKELNISIDCRSGFAISVKTGKSTNKMTENEWNDFYRSLSNELSEGYPDLFKRIFP
;
A
#
# COMPACT_ATOMS: atom_id res chain seq x y z
N MET A 1 20.01 1.26 -9.27
CA MET A 1 18.63 1.78 -9.23
C MET A 1 18.48 2.78 -10.37
N ASN A 2 17.59 2.51 -11.34
CA ASN A 2 17.37 3.40 -12.50
C ASN A 2 16.82 4.76 -12.03
N GLU A 3 17.17 5.86 -12.70
CA GLU A 3 16.71 7.21 -12.36
C GLU A 3 15.19 7.34 -12.45
N GLU A 4 14.57 6.69 -13.44
CA GLU A 4 13.11 6.63 -13.59
C GLU A 4 12.42 6.03 -12.34
N LEU A 5 12.96 4.94 -11.79
CA LEU A 5 12.42 4.32 -10.58
C LEU A 5 12.56 5.24 -9.37
N LYS A 6 13.66 6.01 -9.26
CA LYS A 6 13.83 6.99 -8.17
C LYS A 6 12.79 8.10 -8.26
N GLU A 7 12.54 8.62 -9.46
CA GLU A 7 11.52 9.65 -9.69
C GLU A 7 10.12 9.13 -9.35
N GLN A 8 9.79 7.90 -9.75
CA GLN A 8 8.52 7.25 -9.40
C GLN A 8 8.38 7.12 -7.87
N LEU A 9 9.40 6.60 -7.18
CA LEU A 9 9.36 6.45 -5.71
C LEU A 9 9.18 7.79 -5.00
N LYS A 10 9.90 8.83 -5.44
CA LYS A 10 9.80 10.19 -4.90
C LYS A 10 8.40 10.76 -5.12
N LYS A 11 7.83 10.57 -6.32
CA LYS A 11 6.47 11.01 -6.64
C LYS A 11 5.43 10.34 -5.75
N ILE A 12 5.53 9.03 -5.55
CA ILE A 12 4.60 8.31 -4.67
C ILE A 12 4.76 8.77 -3.23
N GLU A 13 5.97 9.04 -2.75
CA GLU A 13 6.18 9.57 -1.41
C GLU A 13 5.47 10.91 -1.16
N GLN A 14 5.46 11.77 -2.18
CA GLN A 14 4.83 13.08 -2.11
C GLN A 14 3.30 13.02 -2.29
N GLU A 15 2.81 12.27 -3.28
CA GLU A 15 1.38 12.24 -3.64
C GLU A 15 0.59 11.25 -2.77
N TYR A 16 1.23 10.17 -2.34
CA TYR A 16 0.63 9.09 -1.57
C TYR A 16 1.40 8.86 -0.26
N PRO A 17 1.47 9.88 0.63
CA PRO A 17 2.17 9.75 1.89
C PRO A 17 1.49 8.73 2.80
N LEU A 18 2.32 8.07 3.59
CA LEU A 18 1.93 7.14 4.64
C LEU A 18 1.57 7.91 5.91
N VAL A 19 0.35 7.75 6.42
CA VAL A 19 -0.20 8.53 7.55
C VAL A 19 -0.43 7.62 8.76
N PRO A 20 0.46 7.61 9.77
CA PRO A 20 0.41 6.61 10.84
C PRO A 20 -0.54 6.94 12.01
N HIS A 21 -1.08 8.17 12.08
CA HIS A 21 -1.65 8.73 13.32
C HIS A 21 -2.97 8.09 13.80
N THR A 22 -3.85 7.70 12.89
CA THR A 22 -5.14 7.06 13.23
C THR A 22 -5.27 5.72 12.54
N HIS A 23 -6.04 4.79 13.09
CA HIS A 23 -6.26 3.50 12.45
C HIS A 23 -6.84 3.65 11.03
N ALA A 24 -7.87 4.50 10.88
CA ALA A 24 -8.47 4.84 9.59
C ALA A 24 -7.46 5.45 8.61
N GLY A 25 -6.70 6.46 9.06
CA GLY A 25 -5.69 7.13 8.23
C GLY A 25 -4.56 6.18 7.83
N ARG A 26 -4.16 5.32 8.74
CA ARG A 26 -3.14 4.27 8.53
C ARG A 26 -3.61 3.27 7.49
N LEU A 27 -4.81 2.73 7.63
CA LEU A 27 -5.39 1.77 6.70
C LEU A 27 -5.60 2.40 5.31
N PHE A 28 -6.23 3.58 5.26
CA PHE A 28 -6.48 4.31 4.02
C PHE A 28 -5.19 4.66 3.27
N SER A 29 -4.20 5.24 3.96
CA SER A 29 -2.93 5.63 3.33
C SER A 29 -2.14 4.41 2.83
N MET A 30 -2.18 3.27 3.53
CA MET A 30 -1.58 2.02 3.06
C MET A 30 -2.25 1.51 1.79
N VAL A 31 -3.58 1.32 1.81
CA VAL A 31 -4.30 0.76 0.66
C VAL A 31 -4.10 1.66 -0.56
N ARG A 32 -4.16 2.99 -0.37
CA ARG A 32 -3.95 3.96 -1.44
C ARG A 32 -2.52 3.90 -2.01
N ARG A 33 -1.50 3.79 -1.14
CA ARG A 33 -0.08 3.62 -1.53
C ARG A 33 0.12 2.34 -2.32
N MET A 34 -0.35 1.22 -1.77
CA MET A 34 -0.22 -0.10 -2.37
C MET A 34 -0.91 -0.18 -3.73
N ASN A 35 -2.11 0.41 -3.86
CA ASN A 35 -2.79 0.52 -5.14
C ASN A 35 -1.91 1.24 -6.17
N LYS A 36 -1.31 2.37 -5.79
CA LYS A 36 -0.49 3.15 -6.72
C LYS A 36 0.82 2.46 -7.10
N GLU A 37 1.49 1.83 -6.14
CA GLU A 37 2.70 1.04 -6.40
C GLU A 37 2.41 -0.13 -7.37
N LYS A 38 1.22 -0.75 -7.26
CA LYS A 38 0.76 -1.78 -8.21
C LYS A 38 0.48 -1.21 -9.60
N GLU A 39 -0.23 -0.09 -9.71
CA GLU A 39 -0.50 0.58 -11.00
C GLU A 39 0.78 0.94 -11.76
N LEU A 40 1.83 1.34 -11.04
CA LEU A 40 3.12 1.72 -11.61
C LEU A 40 4.06 0.53 -11.83
N ASN A 41 3.59 -0.71 -11.60
CA ASN A 41 4.39 -1.93 -11.69
C ASN A 41 5.71 -1.88 -10.90
N ILE A 42 5.70 -1.22 -9.74
CA ILE A 42 6.87 -1.17 -8.87
C ILE A 42 7.11 -2.55 -8.30
N SER A 43 8.35 -3.04 -8.45
CA SER A 43 8.79 -4.31 -7.90
C SER A 43 8.64 -4.33 -6.37
N ILE A 44 8.23 -5.47 -5.81
CA ILE A 44 7.89 -5.58 -4.38
C ILE A 44 9.03 -5.15 -3.48
N ASP A 45 10.28 -5.51 -3.81
CA ASP A 45 11.47 -5.12 -3.04
C ASP A 45 11.64 -3.60 -2.90
N CYS A 46 11.06 -2.84 -3.82
CA CYS A 46 11.05 -1.37 -3.84
C CYS A 46 9.78 -0.73 -3.25
N ARG A 47 8.77 -1.54 -2.89
CA ARG A 47 7.51 -1.04 -2.31
C ARG A 47 7.71 -0.60 -0.87
N SER A 48 6.86 0.31 -0.42
CA SER A 48 6.99 0.95 0.88
C SER A 48 5.71 0.80 1.70
N GLY A 49 5.86 0.55 2.99
CA GLY A 49 4.73 0.34 3.87
C GLY A 49 5.16 0.11 5.31
N PHE A 50 4.35 0.57 6.25
CA PHE A 50 4.56 0.29 7.67
C PHE A 50 3.80 -0.96 8.14
N ALA A 51 2.93 -1.54 7.29
CA ALA A 51 2.12 -2.68 7.66
C ALA A 51 2.93 -3.98 7.55
N ILE A 52 2.81 -4.82 8.58
CA ILE A 52 3.43 -6.14 8.67
C ILE A 52 2.30 -7.16 8.65
N SER A 53 2.43 -8.19 7.81
CA SER A 53 1.45 -9.28 7.78
C SER A 53 1.53 -10.06 9.08
N VAL A 54 0.41 -10.17 9.80
CA VAL A 54 0.31 -10.98 11.02
C VAL A 54 0.48 -12.47 10.70
N LYS A 55 0.07 -12.90 9.50
CA LYS A 55 0.15 -14.29 9.04
C LYS A 55 1.58 -14.75 8.77
N THR A 56 2.40 -13.89 8.19
CA THR A 56 3.76 -14.25 7.73
C THR A 56 4.88 -13.54 8.47
N GLY A 57 4.58 -12.52 9.27
CA GLY A 57 5.56 -11.64 9.93
C GLY A 57 6.36 -10.76 8.96
N LYS A 58 6.01 -10.75 7.66
CA LYS A 58 6.77 -10.03 6.64
C LYS A 58 6.26 -8.59 6.48
N SER A 59 7.20 -7.67 6.28
CA SER A 59 6.91 -6.33 5.75
C SER A 59 6.53 -6.42 4.27
N THR A 60 5.83 -5.40 3.76
CA THR A 60 5.34 -5.37 2.37
C THR A 60 6.43 -5.65 1.33
N ASN A 61 7.64 -5.13 1.53
CA ASN A 61 8.78 -5.32 0.62
C ASN A 61 9.49 -6.68 0.70
N LYS A 62 9.08 -7.55 1.61
CA LYS A 62 9.64 -8.90 1.79
C LYS A 62 8.65 -10.00 1.40
N MET A 63 7.45 -9.62 0.96
CA MET A 63 6.42 -10.55 0.52
C MET A 63 6.71 -11.06 -0.90
N THR A 64 6.23 -12.25 -1.21
CA THR A 64 6.04 -12.67 -2.61
C THR A 64 4.87 -11.93 -3.23
N GLU A 65 4.73 -11.96 -4.57
CA GLU A 65 3.60 -11.33 -5.26
C GLU A 65 2.24 -11.86 -4.78
N ASN A 66 2.15 -13.18 -4.53
CA ASN A 66 0.92 -13.77 -4.00
C ASN A 66 0.63 -13.32 -2.56
N GLU A 67 1.64 -13.37 -1.68
CA GLU A 67 1.50 -12.90 -0.29
C GLU A 67 1.09 -11.42 -0.24
N TRP A 68 1.68 -10.60 -1.11
CA TRP A 68 1.39 -9.18 -1.20
C TRP A 68 -0.03 -8.93 -1.70
N ASN A 69 -0.48 -9.64 -2.74
CA ASN A 69 -1.84 -9.48 -3.28
C ASN A 69 -2.91 -9.93 -2.28
N ASP A 70 -2.68 -11.03 -1.57
CA ASP A 70 -3.56 -11.47 -0.49
C ASP A 70 -3.63 -10.42 0.63
N PHE A 71 -2.48 -9.91 1.06
CA PHE A 71 -2.40 -8.88 2.08
C PHE A 71 -3.10 -7.59 1.66
N TYR A 72 -2.86 -7.13 0.43
CA TYR A 72 -3.52 -5.98 -0.16
C TYR A 72 -5.04 -6.13 -0.19
N ARG A 73 -5.53 -7.31 -0.58
CA ARG A 73 -6.96 -7.62 -0.61
C ARG A 73 -7.57 -7.59 0.79
N SER A 74 -6.91 -8.17 1.79
CA SER A 74 -7.36 -8.13 3.18
C SER A 74 -7.48 -6.69 3.70
N LEU A 75 -6.47 -5.84 3.48
CA LEU A 75 -6.53 -4.43 3.88
C LEU A 75 -7.62 -3.65 3.13
N SER A 76 -7.83 -3.96 1.84
CA SER A 76 -8.87 -3.33 1.04
C SER A 76 -10.27 -3.70 1.53
N ASN A 77 -10.48 -4.95 1.94
CA ASN A 77 -11.74 -5.40 2.55
C ASN A 77 -11.97 -4.76 3.91
N GLU A 78 -10.94 -4.70 4.76
CA GLU A 78 -11.03 -4.01 6.05
C GLU A 78 -11.41 -2.53 5.86
N LEU A 79 -10.85 -1.88 4.84
CA LEU A 79 -11.18 -0.49 4.51
C LEU A 79 -12.62 -0.34 3.99
N SER A 80 -13.10 -1.27 3.16
CA SER A 80 -14.47 -1.20 2.61
C SER A 80 -15.53 -1.42 3.68
N GLU A 81 -15.27 -2.30 4.65
CA GLU A 81 -16.17 -2.62 5.75
C GLU A 81 -16.15 -1.53 6.83
N GLY A 82 -14.95 -1.10 7.25
CA GLY A 82 -14.79 -0.13 8.34
C GLY A 82 -14.95 1.34 7.93
N TYR A 83 -14.57 1.68 6.69
CA TYR A 83 -14.50 3.06 6.20
C TYR A 83 -14.92 3.18 4.72
N PRO A 84 -16.18 2.85 4.38
CA PRO A 84 -16.64 2.76 2.98
C PRO A 84 -16.45 4.06 2.18
N ASP A 85 -16.59 5.23 2.81
CA ASP A 85 -16.37 6.51 2.14
C ASP A 85 -14.91 6.77 1.79
N LEU A 86 -13.98 6.22 2.57
CA LEU A 86 -12.55 6.27 2.26
C LEU A 86 -12.21 5.24 1.18
N PHE A 87 -12.81 4.04 1.21
CA PHE A 87 -12.64 3.03 0.17
C PHE A 87 -13.03 3.55 -1.22
N LYS A 88 -14.20 4.20 -1.33
CA LYS A 88 -14.70 4.80 -2.59
C LYS A 88 -13.79 5.88 -3.17
N ARG A 89 -12.92 6.50 -2.36
CA ARG A 89 -11.93 7.48 -2.85
C ARG A 89 -10.74 6.81 -3.55
N ILE A 90 -10.53 5.52 -3.32
CA ILE A 90 -9.45 4.73 -3.96
C ILE A 90 -10.01 3.94 -5.13
N PHE A 91 -11.21 3.36 -4.97
CA PHE A 91 -11.87 2.52 -5.97
C PHE A 91 -13.22 3.13 -6.38
N PRO A 92 -13.22 4.09 -7.33
CA PRO A 92 -14.44 4.67 -7.87
C PRO A 92 -15.22 3.67 -8.74
#